data_AF-A0ABD3JCL8-F1
#
_entry.id   AF-A0ABD3JCL8-F1
#
_cell.length_a   1.000
_cell.length_b   1.000
_cell.length_c   1.000
_cell.angle_alpha   90.00
_cell.angle_beta   90.00
_cell.angle_gamma   90.00
#
_symmetry.space_group_name_H-M   'P 1'
#
loop_
_entity.id
_entity.type
_entity.pdbx_description
1 polymer ?
#
loop_
_entity_poly.entity_id
_entity_poly.type
_entity_poly.pdbx_seq_one_letter_code
_entity_poly.pdbx_strand_id
1 'polypeptide(L)'
;MFLRLHEAYETLSDPMSHQEYNCKLGLSPTVSWRPPCSVVNGNNKFTSDDQEMTRSRWQDQIVELKRRSNRRMAQKNGSWAARHRAQNLRRD
;
A
#
# COMPACT_ATOMS: atom_id res chain seq x y z
N MET A 1 6.92 25.48 7.21
CA MET A 1 5.86 24.46 7.07
C MET A 1 5.99 23.68 5.77
N PHE A 2 6.13 24.35 4.62
CA PHE A 2 6.33 23.70 3.31
C PHE A 2 7.50 22.71 3.25
N LEU A 3 8.65 23.04 3.88
CA LEU A 3 9.82 22.15 3.90
C LEU A 3 9.57 20.79 4.55
N ARG A 4 8.88 20.76 5.71
CA ARG A 4 8.52 19.50 6.39
C ARG A 4 7.51 18.68 5.59
N LEU A 5 6.62 19.37 4.87
CA LEU A 5 5.64 18.72 4.00
C LEU A 5 6.32 18.08 2.79
N HIS A 6 7.28 18.79 2.19
CA HIS A 6 8.09 18.25 1.10
C HIS A 6 8.95 17.06 1.55
N GLU A 7 9.59 17.15 2.72
CA GLU A 7 10.34 16.05 3.32
C GLU A 7 9.47 14.81 3.56
N ALA A 8 8.25 15.00 4.09
CA ALA A 8 7.29 13.92 4.24
C ALA A 8 6.86 13.35 2.88
N TYR A 9 6.65 14.20 1.87
CA TYR A 9 6.28 13.76 0.52
C TYR A 9 7.39 12.92 -0.11
N GLU A 10 8.65 13.37 -0.09
CA GLU A 10 9.77 12.60 -0.64
C GLU A 10 9.90 11.24 0.06
N THR A 11 9.76 11.21 1.39
CA THR A 11 9.83 9.97 2.18
C THR A 11 8.67 9.01 1.90
N LEU A 12 7.43 9.53 1.77
CA LEU A 12 6.23 8.70 1.62
C LEU A 12 5.89 8.36 0.16
N SER A 13 6.43 9.11 -0.80
CA SER A 13 6.22 8.88 -2.24
C SER A 13 7.01 7.69 -2.75
N ASP A 14 8.23 7.50 -2.26
CA ASP A 14 9.05 6.32 -2.56
C ASP A 14 8.63 5.13 -1.67
N PRO A 15 8.19 3.99 -2.26
CA PRO A 15 7.76 2.83 -1.50
C PRO A 15 8.81 2.27 -0.54
N MET A 16 10.11 2.42 -0.88
CA MET A 16 11.21 1.91 -0.06
C MET A 16 11.46 2.78 1.16
N SER A 17 11.62 4.09 0.93
CA SER A 17 11.76 5.08 1.98
C SER A 17 10.57 5.07 2.94
N HIS A 18 9.36 4.92 2.40
CA HIS A 18 8.14 4.78 3.19
C HIS A 18 8.15 3.51 4.05
N GLN A 19 8.63 2.39 3.50
CA GLN A 19 8.74 1.14 4.26
C GLN A 19 9.77 1.25 5.38
N GLU A 20 10.96 1.77 5.11
CA GLU A 20 12.01 1.96 6.13
C GLU A 20 11.53 2.88 7.25
N TYR A 21 10.84 3.97 6.89
CA TYR A 21 10.22 4.89 7.84
C TYR A 21 9.19 4.18 8.74
N ASN A 22 8.30 3.37 8.15
CA ASN A 22 7.34 2.57 8.92
C ASN A 22 8.02 1.53 9.83
N CYS A 23 9.12 0.91 9.38
CA CYS A 23 9.90 0.00 10.21
C CYS A 23 10.52 0.73 11.42
N LYS A 24 11.11 1.91 11.19
CA LYS A 24 11.68 2.75 12.28
C LYS A 24 10.62 3.17 13.29
N LEU A 25 9.39 3.41 12.84
CA LEU A 25 8.27 3.75 13.72
C LEU A 25 7.58 2.54 14.36
N GLY A 26 7.99 1.31 14.04
CA GLY A 26 7.30 0.10 14.50
C GLY A 26 5.88 -0.04 13.94
N LEU A 27 5.53 0.72 12.90
CA LEU A 27 4.23 0.73 12.24
C LEU A 27 4.11 -0.33 11.15
N SER A 28 5.16 -1.12 10.94
CA SER A 28 5.17 -2.19 9.94
C SER A 28 4.08 -3.20 10.25
N PRO A 29 3.05 -3.30 9.40
CA PRO A 29 1.98 -4.23 9.66
C PRO A 29 2.58 -5.64 9.56
N THR A 30 2.36 -6.44 10.60
CA THR A 30 2.69 -7.87 10.64
C THR A 30 1.73 -8.63 9.72
N VAL A 31 1.71 -8.27 8.43
CA VAL A 31 0.96 -9.00 7.41
C VAL A 31 1.83 -10.15 6.93
N SER A 32 1.31 -11.38 7.04
CA SER A 32 1.97 -12.64 6.66
C SER A 32 2.52 -12.68 5.22
N TRP A 33 2.10 -11.74 4.37
CA TRP A 33 2.50 -11.64 2.97
C TRP A 33 3.58 -10.58 2.70
N ARG A 34 3.90 -9.69 3.65
CA ARG A 34 5.05 -8.78 3.55
C ARG A 34 6.26 -9.47 4.19
N PRO A 35 7.47 -9.31 3.63
CA PRO A 35 8.66 -9.70 4.39
C PRO A 35 8.60 -8.88 5.69
N PRO A 36 8.80 -9.51 6.86
CA PRO A 36 9.03 -8.75 8.08
C PRO A 36 10.09 -7.70 7.76
N CYS A 37 9.92 -6.46 8.23
CA CYS A 37 11.07 -5.59 8.38
C CYS A 37 12.05 -6.39 9.23
N SER A 38 13.03 -7.03 8.60
CA SER A 38 14.06 -7.76 9.31
C SER A 38 14.70 -6.71 10.20
N VAL A 39 14.41 -6.80 11.50
CA VAL A 39 15.12 -6.04 12.50
C VAL A 39 16.58 -6.36 12.22
N VAL A 40 17.29 -5.34 11.72
CA VAL A 40 18.70 -5.41 11.38
C VAL A 40 19.42 -5.94 12.62
N ASN A 41 19.73 -7.23 12.60
CA ASN A 41 20.73 -7.78 13.49
C ASN A 41 22.07 -7.50 12.82
N GLY A 42 22.54 -6.25 12.95
CA GLY A 42 23.90 -5.73 12.70
C GLY A 42 24.58 -5.92 11.33
N ASN A 43 24.29 -6.99 10.60
CA ASN A 43 25.25 -7.58 9.66
C ASN A 43 24.65 -7.94 8.29
N ASN A 44 23.32 -7.87 8.11
CA ASN A 44 22.70 -8.20 6.83
C ASN A 44 22.38 -6.92 6.04
N LYS A 45 23.31 -6.53 5.17
CA LYS A 45 23.15 -5.39 4.26
C LYS A 45 22.00 -5.70 3.31
N PHE A 46 20.91 -4.91 3.37
CA PHE A 46 19.82 -4.99 2.41
C PHE A 46 20.40 -4.89 1.00
N THR A 47 20.25 -5.95 0.21
CA THR A 47 20.91 -6.05 -1.09
C THR A 47 20.10 -5.34 -2.17
N SER A 48 20.75 -4.95 -3.26
CA SER A 48 20.06 -4.41 -4.44
C SER A 48 19.01 -5.38 -4.99
N ASP A 49 19.21 -6.70 -4.78
CA ASP A 49 18.31 -7.75 -5.23
C ASP A 49 17.02 -7.80 -4.38
N ASP A 50 17.17 -7.61 -3.05
CA ASP A 50 16.01 -7.44 -2.15
C ASP A 50 15.19 -6.19 -2.51
N GLN A 51 15.86 -5.12 -2.95
CA GLN A 51 15.22 -3.89 -3.42
C GLN A 51 14.42 -4.10 -4.71
N GLU A 52 14.98 -4.83 -5.68
CA GLU A 52 14.29 -5.14 -6.93
C GLU A 52 13.09 -6.06 -6.69
N MET A 53 13.24 -7.07 -5.83
CA MET A 53 12.16 -7.97 -5.45
C MET A 53 11.02 -7.22 -4.74
N THR A 54 11.34 -6.34 -3.78
CA THR A 54 10.31 -5.55 -3.06
C THR A 54 9.58 -4.58 -3.99
N ARG A 55 10.29 -3.93 -4.91
CA ARG A 55 9.70 -3.07 -5.94
C ARG A 55 8.77 -3.83 -6.87
N SER A 56 9.21 -4.98 -7.38
CA SER A 56 8.41 -5.84 -8.26
C SER A 56 7.12 -6.31 -7.58
N ARG A 57 7.21 -6.74 -6.31
CA ARG A 57 6.03 -7.14 -5.53
C ARG A 57 5.06 -5.99 -5.29
N TRP A 58 5.55 -4.78 -5.06
CA TRP A 58 4.70 -3.59 -4.96
C TRP A 58 3.98 -3.29 -6.28
N GLN A 59 4.68 -3.39 -7.41
CA GLN A 59 4.08 -3.21 -8.73
C GLN A 59 2.96 -4.23 -8.98
N ASP A 60 3.19 -5.50 -8.65
CA ASP A 60 2.17 -6.55 -8.75
C ASP A 60 0.92 -6.23 -7.91
N GLN A 61 1.10 -5.71 -6.70
CA GLN A 61 -0.02 -5.29 -5.85
C GLN A 61 -0.84 -4.17 -6.49
N ILE A 62 -0.18 -3.18 -7.11
CA ILE A 62 -0.88 -2.10 -7.83
C ILE A 62 -1.64 -2.65 -9.05
N VAL A 63 -1.03 -3.57 -9.81
CA VAL A 63 -1.69 -4.23 -10.94
C VAL A 63 -2.93 -4.99 -10.48
N GLU A 64 -2.81 -5.77 -9.40
CA GLU A 64 -3.90 -6.56 -8.85
C GLU A 64 -5.03 -5.68 -8.26
N LEU A 65 -4.68 -4.58 -7.60
CA LEU A 65 -5.64 -3.58 -7.14
C LEU A 65 -6.40 -2.95 -8.30
N LYS A 66 -5.71 -2.54 -9.36
CA LYS A 66 -6.34 -2.01 -10.60
C LYS A 66 -7.28 -3.05 -11.20
N ARG A 67 -6.84 -4.31 -11.32
CA ARG A 67 -7.66 -5.42 -11.83
C ARG A 67 -8.93 -5.62 -11.01
N ARG A 68 -8.83 -5.68 -9.68
CA ARG A 68 -9.99 -5.80 -8.78
C ARG A 68 -10.91 -4.59 -8.88
N SER A 69 -10.36 -3.39 -8.97
CA SER A 69 -11.14 -2.16 -9.15
C SER A 69 -11.95 -2.22 -10.43
N ASN A 70 -11.30 -2.54 -11.57
CA ASN A 70 -11.96 -2.66 -12.86
C ASN A 70 -13.05 -3.74 -12.85
N ARG A 71 -12.80 -4.90 -12.21
CA ARG A 71 -13.82 -5.94 -12.02
C ARG A 71 -15.01 -5.44 -11.21
N ARG A 72 -14.79 -4.69 -10.13
CA ARG A 72 -15.87 -4.10 -9.33
C ARG A 72 -16.68 -3.08 -10.13
N MET A 73 -16.03 -2.27 -10.98
CA MET A 73 -16.71 -1.29 -11.82
C MET A 73 -17.47 -1.93 -12.98
N ALA A 74 -16.99 -3.05 -13.52
CA ALA A 74 -17.66 -3.80 -14.58
C ALA A 74 -18.88 -4.60 -14.07
N GLN A 75 -18.94 -4.94 -12.78
CA GLN A 75 -20.12 -5.59 -12.20
C GLN A 75 -21.30 -4.62 -12.12
N LYS A 76 -22.33 -4.89 -12.93
CA LYS A 76 -23.60 -4.12 -13.03
C LYS A 76 -24.31 -3.91 -11.68
N ASN A 77 -24.09 -4.80 -10.71
CA ASN A 77 -24.49 -4.57 -9.32
C ASN A 77 -23.38 -3.79 -8.62
N GLY A 78 -23.47 -2.46 -8.68
CA GLY A 78 -22.52 -1.52 -8.10
C GLY A 78 -22.09 -1.85 -6.65
N SER A 79 -21.03 -1.17 -6.20
CA SER A 79 -20.44 -1.29 -4.86
C SER A 79 -21.48 -1.48 -3.75
N TRP A 80 -21.16 -2.25 -2.70
CA TRP A 80 -22.01 -2.37 -1.50
C TRP A 80 -22.52 -1.01 -1.01
N ALA A 81 -21.66 0.02 -1.02
CA ALA A 81 -22.04 1.40 -0.69
C ALA A 81 -23.00 2.04 -1.70
N ALA A 82 -22.88 1.73 -2.99
CA ALA A 82 -23.84 2.16 -4.01
C ALA A 82 -25.20 1.49 -3.81
N ARG A 83 -25.23 0.21 -3.38
CA ARG A 83 -26.48 -0.50 -3.07
C ARG A 83 -27.18 0.11 -1.86
N HIS A 84 -26.44 0.42 -0.80
CA HIS A 84 -26.99 1.12 0.38
C HIS A 84 -27.55 2.50 0.02
N ARG A 85 -26.84 3.30 -0.78
CA ARG A 85 -27.35 4.60 -1.27
C ARG A 85 -28.63 4.44 -2.10
N ALA A 86 -28.67 3.46 -3.00
CA ALA A 86 -29.87 3.18 -3.81
C ALA A 86 -31.05 2.67 -2.98
N GLN A 87 -30.80 1.95 -1.88
CA GLN A 87 -31.85 1.49 -0.96
C GLN A 87 -32.44 2.64 -0.14
N ASN A 88 -31.62 3.60 0.27
CA ASN A 88 -32.11 4.81 0.94
C ASN A 88 -33.00 5.66 0.01
N LEU A 89 -32.62 5.82 -1.26
CA LEU A 89 -33.43 6.55 -2.25
C LEU A 89 -34.81 5.94 -2.54
N ARG A 90 -35.03 4.66 -2.22
CA ARG A 90 -36.32 3.96 -2.42
C ARG A 90 -37.25 4.04 -1.21
N ARG A 91 -36.77 4.59 -0.10
CA ARG A 91 -37.51 4.69 1.17
C ARG A 91 -38.12 6.07 1.40
N ASP A 92 -37.81 7.04 0.54
CA ASP A 92 -38.46 8.34 0.42
C ASP A 92 -39.49 8.29 -0.72
#